data_AF-A0A078G8V7-F1
#
_entry.id   AF-A0A078G8V7-F1
#
_cell.length_a   1.000
_cell.length_b   1.000
_cell.length_c   1.000
_cell.angle_alpha   90.00
_cell.angle_beta   90.00
_cell.angle_gamma   90.00
#
_symmetry.space_group_name_H-M   'P 1'
#
loop_
_entity.id
_entity.type
_entity.pdbx_description
1 polymer ?
#
loop_
_entity_poly.entity_id
_entity_poly.type
_entity_poly.pdbx_seq_one_letter_code
_entity_poly.pdbx_strand_id
1 'polypeptide(L)'
;MYVYTKGDLFYGQEIAKMIDPDKTYFGDRVITRRESRHTKTLDHVLGDERGIVIVDDTVERKRDESKSRGALANLLKYLKDIHNGFFSCDVQEELDSKDVRLLINGPFKPHGC
;
A
#
# COMPACT_ATOMS: atom_id res chain seq x y z
N MET A 1 -7.99 0.78 -1.81
CA MET A 1 -6.97 -0.05 -1.15
C MET A 1 -7.34 -1.52 -1.30
N TYR A 2 -6.37 -2.44 -1.27
CA TYR A 2 -6.57 -3.89 -1.29
C TYR A 2 -6.11 -4.49 0.05
N VAL A 3 -6.75 -5.57 0.50
CA VAL A 3 -6.19 -6.46 1.54
C VAL A 3 -5.57 -7.66 0.85
N TYR A 4 -4.31 -7.97 1.16
CA TYR A 4 -3.62 -9.14 0.61
C TYR A 4 -2.95 -9.96 1.71
N THR A 5 -3.55 -11.10 2.05
CA THR A 5 -3.10 -12.00 3.11
C THR A 5 -2.75 -13.40 2.62
N LYS A 6 -1.87 -14.09 3.35
CA LYS A 6 -1.63 -15.55 3.24
C LYS A 6 -2.55 -16.38 4.14
N GLY A 7 -3.49 -15.73 4.85
CA GLY A 7 -4.60 -16.42 5.52
C GLY A 7 -5.58 -17.04 4.52
N ASP A 8 -6.46 -17.90 5.03
CA ASP A 8 -7.57 -18.44 4.25
C ASP A 8 -8.65 -17.38 3.96
N LEU A 9 -9.64 -17.77 3.16
CA LEU A 9 -10.72 -16.88 2.74
C LEU A 9 -11.55 -16.36 3.93
N PHE A 10 -11.90 -17.24 4.85
CA PHE A 10 -12.76 -16.91 5.98
C PHE A 10 -12.06 -15.90 6.90
N TYR A 11 -10.81 -16.18 7.25
CA TYR A 11 -9.97 -15.28 8.03
C TYR A 11 -9.84 -13.90 7.37
N GLY A 12 -9.51 -13.86 6.06
CA GLY A 12 -9.35 -12.61 5.34
C GLY A 12 -10.63 -11.76 5.33
N GLN A 13 -11.79 -12.40 5.12
CA GLN A 13 -13.09 -11.72 5.06
C GLN A 13 -13.54 -11.22 6.43
N GLU A 14 -13.40 -12.02 7.48
CA GLU A 14 -13.82 -11.63 8.83
C GLU A 14 -12.98 -10.47 9.36
N ILE A 15 -11.65 -10.48 9.13
CA ILE A 15 -10.80 -9.35 9.51
C ILE A 15 -11.15 -8.09 8.71
N ALA A 16 -11.36 -8.20 7.40
CA ALA A 16 -11.78 -7.06 6.58
C ALA A 16 -13.12 -6.48 7.07
N LYS A 17 -14.09 -7.32 7.41
CA LYS A 17 -15.39 -6.91 7.96
C LYS A 17 -15.26 -6.24 9.33
N MET A 18 -14.33 -6.71 10.18
CA MET A 18 -14.09 -6.13 11.50
C MET A 18 -13.48 -4.73 11.41
N ILE A 19 -12.55 -4.49 10.49
CA ILE A 19 -11.83 -3.21 10.37
C ILE A 19 -12.47 -2.21 9.40
N ASP A 20 -13.31 -2.69 8.48
CA ASP A 20 -14.01 -1.89 7.46
C ASP A 20 -15.45 -2.42 7.27
N PRO A 21 -16.32 -2.33 8.29
CA PRO A 21 -17.67 -2.91 8.25
C PRO A 21 -18.54 -2.31 7.13
N ASP A 22 -18.34 -1.02 6.83
CA ASP A 22 -19.06 -0.30 5.78
C ASP A 22 -18.41 -0.43 4.39
N LYS A 23 -17.31 -1.18 4.29
CA LYS A 23 -16.55 -1.41 3.05
C LYS A 23 -16.06 -0.13 2.37
N THR A 24 -15.76 0.91 3.14
CA THR A 24 -15.35 2.23 2.64
C THR A 24 -13.95 2.18 2.01
N TYR A 25 -13.04 1.39 2.58
CA TYR A 25 -11.63 1.37 2.18
C TYR A 25 -11.30 0.24 1.21
N PHE A 26 -11.78 -0.96 1.51
CA PHE A 26 -11.40 -2.18 0.78
C PHE A 26 -12.46 -2.61 -0.22
N GLY A 27 -13.75 -2.35 0.02
CA GLY A 27 -14.80 -2.93 -0.81
C GLY A 27 -14.76 -4.46 -0.71
N ASP A 28 -14.84 -5.13 -1.87
CA ASP A 28 -14.64 -6.58 -1.98
C ASP A 28 -13.21 -6.97 -2.40
N ARG A 29 -12.25 -6.02 -2.33
CA ARG A 29 -10.86 -6.20 -2.79
C ARG A 29 -9.99 -6.91 -1.75
N VAL A 30 -10.34 -8.17 -1.46
CA VAL A 30 -9.63 -9.04 -0.52
C VAL A 30 -9.02 -10.22 -1.28
N ILE A 31 -7.69 -10.27 -1.32
CA ILE A 31 -6.90 -11.33 -1.94
C ILE A 31 -6.36 -12.22 -0.83
N THR A 32 -6.60 -13.52 -0.92
CA THR A 32 -6.22 -14.49 0.12
C THR A 32 -5.26 -15.54 -0.42
N ARG A 33 -4.87 -16.51 0.42
CA ARG A 33 -4.04 -17.63 -0.01
C ARG A 33 -4.68 -18.46 -1.12
N ARG A 34 -6.01 -18.45 -1.24
CA ARG A 34 -6.72 -19.21 -2.26
C ARG A 34 -6.37 -18.72 -3.66
N GLU A 35 -6.31 -17.40 -3.85
CA GLU A 35 -5.95 -16.77 -5.12
C GLU A 35 -4.43 -16.86 -5.37
N SER A 36 -3.62 -16.79 -4.31
CA SER A 36 -2.15 -16.79 -4.40
C SER A 36 -1.49 -17.73 -3.37
N ARG A 37 -1.32 -18.99 -3.77
CA ARG A 37 -0.89 -20.08 -2.87
C ARG A 37 0.57 -19.99 -2.44
N HIS A 38 1.47 -19.58 -3.33
CA HIS A 38 2.92 -19.66 -3.13
C HIS A 38 3.49 -18.28 -2.78
N THR A 39 3.48 -17.33 -3.70
CA THR A 39 4.11 -16.01 -3.56
C THR A 39 3.11 -14.90 -3.79
N LYS A 40 3.21 -13.78 -3.04
CA LYS A 40 2.36 -12.62 -3.32
C LYS A 40 2.72 -12.06 -4.70
N THR A 41 1.74 -11.78 -5.56
CA THR A 41 1.92 -11.25 -6.91
C THR A 41 0.96 -10.09 -7.18
N LEU A 42 1.38 -9.13 -8.02
CA LEU A 42 0.53 -8.01 -8.41
C LEU A 42 -0.55 -8.38 -9.43
N ASP A 43 -0.53 -9.59 -10.00
CA ASP A 43 -1.50 -10.04 -11.02
C ASP A 43 -2.98 -10.01 -10.56
N HIS A 44 -3.21 -9.96 -9.25
CA HIS A 44 -4.55 -9.90 -8.65
C HIS A 44 -5.01 -8.49 -8.30
N VAL A 45 -4.15 -7.49 -8.51
CA VAL A 45 -4.41 -6.07 -8.20
C VAL A 45 -4.70 -5.35 -9.50
N LEU A 46 -5.87 -4.73 -9.62
CA LEU A 46 -6.18 -3.88 -10.76
C LEU A 46 -5.44 -2.55 -10.62
N GLY A 47 -4.54 -2.27 -11.56
CA GLY A 47 -3.76 -1.04 -11.67
C GLY A 47 -2.46 -1.26 -12.43
N ASP A 48 -1.85 -0.18 -12.90
CA ASP A 48 -0.48 -0.22 -13.43
C ASP A 48 0.50 -0.44 -12.27
N GLU A 49 1.44 -1.37 -12.41
CA GLU A 49 2.45 -1.66 -11.38
C GLU A 49 3.25 -0.43 -10.95
N ARG A 50 3.41 0.55 -11.85
CA ARG A 50 4.12 1.81 -11.60
C ARG A 50 3.41 2.72 -10.60
N GLY A 51 2.12 2.47 -10.33
CA GLY A 51 1.33 3.20 -9.34
C GLY A 51 0.99 2.40 -8.08
N ILE A 52 1.46 1.15 -7.96
CA ILE A 52 1.10 0.25 -6.87
C ILE A 52 2.18 0.23 -5.79
N VAL A 53 1.78 0.46 -4.54
CA VAL A 53 2.63 0.34 -3.35
C VAL A 53 2.13 -0.81 -2.47
N ILE A 54 3.04 -1.68 -2.03
CA ILE A 54 2.76 -2.78 -1.10
C ILE A 54 3.31 -2.43 0.27
N VAL A 55 2.48 -2.59 1.30
CA VAL A 55 2.88 -2.55 2.70
C VAL A 55 2.70 -3.95 3.27
N ASP A 56 3.80 -4.60 3.66
CA ASP A 56 3.80 -5.96 4.20
C ASP A 56 4.87 -6.10 5.29
N ASP A 57 4.56 -6.78 6.38
CA ASP A 57 5.48 -7.04 7.48
C ASP A 57 6.21 -8.37 7.25
N THR A 58 7.11 -8.44 6.26
CA THR A 58 7.91 -9.65 6.04
C THR A 58 9.08 -9.81 7.02
N VAL A 59 9.45 -8.76 7.76
CA VAL A 59 10.55 -8.81 8.74
C VAL A 59 10.34 -7.82 9.90
N GLU A 60 10.38 -8.38 11.13
CA GLU A 60 10.74 -7.79 12.43
C GLU A 60 9.67 -7.28 13.43
N ARG A 61 9.74 -7.93 14.60
CA ARG A 61 9.61 -7.48 16.00
C ARG A 61 8.60 -6.37 16.32
N LYS A 62 7.58 -6.78 17.09
CA LYS A 62 6.61 -5.93 17.80
C LYS A 62 7.28 -4.80 18.59
N ARG A 63 7.50 -3.66 17.96
CA ARG A 63 7.83 -2.38 18.61
C ARG A 63 6.55 -1.60 18.87
N ASP A 64 6.64 -0.60 19.75
CA ASP A 64 5.50 0.15 20.23
C ASP A 64 4.85 1.02 19.12
N GLU A 65 3.54 0.89 18.98
CA GLU A 65 2.72 1.66 18.05
C GLU A 65 2.28 2.99 18.70
N SER A 66 3.24 3.84 19.10
CA SER A 66 2.88 5.16 19.63
C SER A 66 2.19 6.01 18.56
N LYS A 67 1.20 6.83 18.97
CA LYS A 67 0.38 7.64 18.04
C LYS A 67 1.19 8.58 17.15
N SER A 68 2.32 9.11 17.63
CA SER A 68 3.10 10.14 16.93
C SER A 68 4.45 9.64 16.40
N ARG A 69 4.98 8.54 16.94
CA ARG A 69 6.34 8.05 16.62
C ARG A 69 6.38 6.56 16.30
N GLY A 70 5.24 5.86 16.37
CA GLY A 70 5.13 4.44 16.09
C GLY A 70 5.29 4.13 14.60
N ALA A 71 5.54 2.86 14.30
CA ALA A 71 5.81 2.40 12.93
C ALA A 71 4.71 2.84 11.93
N LEU A 72 3.44 2.73 12.32
CA LEU A 72 2.32 3.12 11.47
C LEU A 72 2.26 4.63 11.19
N ALA A 73 2.55 5.47 12.18
CA ALA A 73 2.54 6.93 12.01
C ALA A 73 3.65 7.38 11.05
N ASN A 74 4.85 6.80 11.19
CA ASN A 74 5.97 7.07 10.30
C ASN A 74 5.69 6.57 8.87
N LEU A 75 5.12 5.36 8.75
CA LEU A 75 4.71 4.82 7.46
C LEU A 75 3.66 5.70 6.79
N LEU A 76 2.65 6.17 7.52
CA LEU A 76 1.63 7.06 6.97
C LEU A 76 2.24 8.38 6.46
N LYS A 77 3.19 8.96 7.21
CA LYS A 77 3.93 10.14 6.76
C LYS A 77 4.67 9.85 5.44
N TYR A 78 5.40 8.74 5.39
CA TYR A 78 6.15 8.35 4.21
C TYR A 78 5.26 8.07 2.98
N LEU A 79 4.11 7.41 3.17
CA LEU A 79 3.15 7.17 2.09
C LEU A 79 2.52 8.47 1.56
N LYS A 80 2.29 9.47 2.43
CA LYS A 80 1.83 10.80 2.00
C LYS A 80 2.89 11.52 1.18
N ASP A 81 4.15 11.41 1.59
CA ASP A 81 5.28 12.00 0.88
C ASP A 81 5.41 11.36 -0.53
N ILE A 82 5.33 10.03 -0.65
CA ILE A 82 5.30 9.33 -1.94
C ILE A 82 4.11 9.77 -2.79
N HIS A 83 2.90 9.80 -2.22
CA HIS A 83 1.69 10.21 -2.95
C HIS A 83 1.86 11.62 -3.52
N ASN A 84 2.33 12.56 -2.69
CA ASN A 84 2.55 13.94 -3.12
C ASN A 84 3.62 14.04 -4.20
N GLY A 85 4.71 13.27 -4.10
CA GLY A 85 5.75 13.24 -5.15
C GLY A 85 5.28 12.57 -6.45
N PHE A 86 4.42 11.56 -6.38
CA PHE A 86 3.86 10.90 -7.57
C PHE A 86 2.88 11.83 -8.30
N PHE A 87 2.03 12.53 -7.55
CA PHE A 87 1.02 13.43 -8.09
C PHE A 87 1.45 14.91 -8.14
N SER A 88 2.72 15.23 -7.88
CA SER A 88 3.19 16.62 -7.96
C SER A 88 3.08 17.13 -9.40
N CYS A 89 2.49 18.31 -9.54
CA CYS A 89 2.18 18.95 -10.81
C CYS A 89 3.43 19.65 -11.38
N ASP A 90 4.33 18.90 -12.00
CA ASP A 90 5.14 19.48 -13.08
C ASP A 90 4.36 19.29 -14.37
N VAL A 91 4.02 20.40 -15.01
CA VAL A 91 3.06 20.51 -16.15
C VAL A 91 3.53 19.73 -17.41
N GLN A 92 4.69 19.08 -17.35
CA GLN A 92 5.33 18.44 -18.50
C GLN A 92 5.30 16.90 -18.50
N GLU A 93 5.11 16.25 -17.34
CA GLU A 93 5.20 14.78 -17.26
C GLU A 93 3.82 14.13 -17.18
N GLU A 94 3.51 13.31 -18.18
CA GLU A 94 2.32 12.47 -18.22
C GLU A 94 2.33 11.47 -17.05
N LEU A 95 1.17 11.13 -16.47
CA LEU A 95 1.11 10.14 -15.39
C LEU A 95 1.70 8.79 -15.82
N ASP A 96 1.62 8.49 -17.12
CA ASP A 96 2.18 7.30 -17.74
C ASP A 96 3.70 7.31 -17.83
N SER A 97 4.41 8.39 -17.47
CA SER A 97 5.88 8.37 -17.35
C SER A 97 6.35 8.21 -15.90
N LYS A 98 5.45 8.27 -14.92
CA LYS A 98 5.80 8.24 -13.50
C LYS A 98 5.82 6.82 -12.94
N ASP A 99 6.73 6.58 -12.00
CA ASP A 99 6.90 5.27 -11.36
C ASP A 99 7.23 5.42 -9.87
N VAL A 100 6.37 4.87 -9.01
CA VAL A 100 6.52 4.90 -7.55
C VAL A 100 7.82 4.25 -7.06
N ARG A 101 8.40 3.31 -7.81
CA ARG A 101 9.67 2.65 -7.47
C ARG A 101 10.83 3.65 -7.41
N LEU A 102 10.79 4.70 -8.22
CA LEU A 102 11.79 5.77 -8.24
C LEU A 102 11.69 6.66 -7.00
N LEU A 103 10.49 6.83 -6.45
CA LEU A 103 10.24 7.61 -5.23
C LEU A 103 10.61 6.85 -3.96
N ILE A 104 10.45 5.52 -3.99
CA ILE A 104 10.78 4.65 -2.85
C ILE A 104 12.30 4.40 -2.76
N ASN A 105 12.94 4.09 -3.89
CA ASN A 105 14.34 3.66 -3.93
C ASN A 105 15.33 4.78 -4.34
N GLY A 106 14.83 5.92 -4.84
CA GLY A 106 15.65 7.06 -5.22
C GLY A 106 15.90 8.05 -4.07
N PRO A 107 16.79 9.05 -4.26
CA PRO A 107 16.92 10.14 -3.32
C PRO A 107 15.61 10.94 -3.30
N PHE A 108 14.77 10.69 -2.30
CA PHE A 108 13.50 11.37 -2.15
C PHE A 108 13.74 12.88 -2.01
N LYS A 109 13.45 13.63 -3.06
CA LYS A 109 13.43 15.09 -3.06
C LYS A 109 11.95 15.49 -3.02
N PRO A 110 11.41 15.88 -1.86
CA PRO A 110 10.11 16.50 -1.83
C PRO A 110 10.24 17.87 -2.51
N HIS A 111 10.02 17.91 -3.81
CA HIS A 111 9.65 19.15 -4.47
C HIS A 111 8.19 19.37 -4.11
N GLY A 112 7.98 20.17 -3.06
CA GLY A 112 6.68 20.76 -2.79
C GLY A 112 6.31 21.70 -3.93
N CYS A 113 5.05 21.70 -4.32
CA CYS A 113 4.47 22.86 -4.99
C CYS A 113 4.45 24.06 -4.05
#